data_AF-A0A2A5GUQ3-F1
#
_entry.id   AF-A0A2A5GUQ3-F1
#
_cell.length_a   1.000
_cell.length_b   1.000
_cell.length_c   1.000
_cell.angle_alpha   90.00
_cell.angle_beta   90.00
_cell.angle_gamma   90.00
#
_symmetry.space_group_name_H-M   'P 1'
#
loop_
_entity.id
_entity.type
_entity.pdbx_description
1 polymer ?
#
loop_
_entity_poly.entity_id
_entity_poly.type
_entity_poly.pdbx_seq_one_letter_code
_entity_poly.pdbx_strand_id
1 'polypeptide(L)' 'MNFLKRWRNYRRTVKELSNLTDKDLNDIGITRGEIHHIAKTSK' A
#
# COMPACT_ATOMS: atom_id res chain seq x y z
N MET A 1 12.99 -17.57 -4.45
CA MET A 1 12.84 -16.71 -5.64
C MET A 1 11.36 -16.37 -5.83
N ASN A 2 10.90 -15.17 -5.44
CA ASN A 2 9.49 -14.75 -5.65
C ASN A 2 9.38 -13.23 -5.85
N PHE A 3 10.35 -12.65 -6.58
CA PHE A 3 10.41 -11.23 -6.90
C PHE A 3 9.12 -10.74 -7.59
N LEU A 4 8.60 -11.52 -8.55
CA LEU A 4 7.36 -11.21 -9.25
C LEU A 4 6.15 -11.16 -8.32
N LYS A 5 6.05 -12.10 -7.36
CA LYS A 5 4.97 -12.12 -6.37
C LYS A 5 5.05 -10.90 -5.46
N ARG A 6 6.25 -10.57 -4.95
CA ARG A 6 6.47 -9.37 -4.13
C ARG A 6 6.13 -8.08 -4.89
N TRP A 7 6.57 -7.95 -6.14
CA TRP A 7 6.27 -6.78 -6.96
C TRP A 7 4.77 -6.64 -7.26
N ARG A 8 4.09 -7.77 -7.53
CA ARG A 8 2.63 -7.77 -7.73
C ARG A 8 1.90 -7.35 -6.46
N ASN A 9 2.29 -7.87 -5.30
CA ASN A 9 1.68 -7.51 -4.01
C ASN A 9 1.90 -6.02 -3.72
N TYR A 10 3.14 -5.53 -3.86
CA TYR A 10 3.47 -4.11 -3.71
C TYR A 10 2.57 -3.22 -4.58
N ARG A 11 2.49 -3.50 -5.89
CA ARG A 11 1.67 -2.69 -6.82
C ARG A 11 0.19 -2.74 -6.48
N ARG A 12 -0.30 -3.91 -6.03
CA ARG A 12 -1.69 -4.06 -5.60
C ARG A 12 -1.98 -3.18 -4.38
N THR A 13 -1.15 -3.25 -3.33
CA THR A 13 -1.32 -2.44 -2.12
C THR A 13 -1.23 -0.95 -2.41
N VAL A 14 -0.26 -0.51 -3.24
CA VAL A 14 -0.18 0.90 -3.65
C VAL A 14 -1.45 1.33 -4.37
N LYS A 15 -1.96 0.52 -5.31
CA LYS A 15 -3.18 0.85 -6.06
C LYS A 15 -4.41 0.93 -5.16
N GLU A 16 -4.60 -0.06 -4.27
CA GLU A 16 -5.74 -0.12 -3.35
C GLU A 16 -5.73 1.08 -2.39
N LEU A 17 -4.61 1.38 -1.75
CA LEU A 17 -4.51 2.51 -0.82
C LEU A 17 -4.54 3.88 -1.52
N SER A 18 -3.97 4.00 -2.73
CA SER A 18 -3.98 5.27 -3.47
C SER A 18 -5.37 5.67 -3.94
N ASN A 19 -6.27 4.69 -4.12
CA ASN A 19 -7.68 4.93 -4.48
C ASN A 19 -8.53 5.43 -3.31
N LEU A 20 -8.02 5.34 -2.07
CA LEU A 20 -8.70 5.85 -0.89
C LEU A 20 -8.54 7.38 -0.78
N THR A 21 -9.54 8.05 -0.18
CA THR A 21 -9.43 9.47 0.15
C THR A 21 -8.52 9.68 1.36
N ASP A 22 -8.10 10.92 1.62
CA ASP A 22 -7.31 11.22 2.82
C ASP A 22 -8.09 10.91 4.11
N LYS A 23 -9.42 11.06 4.07
CA LYS A 23 -10.29 10.68 5.18
C LYS A 23 -10.30 9.17 5.40
N ASP A 24 -10.52 8.38 4.35
CA ASP A 24 -10.54 6.91 4.46
C ASP A 24 -9.20 6.37 4.97
N LEU A 25 -8.09 6.95 4.52
CA LEU A 25 -6.75 6.62 5.00
C LEU A 25 -6.57 6.99 6.48
N ASN A 26 -7.01 8.19 6.88
CA ASN A 26 -6.97 8.62 8.28
C ASN A 26 -7.87 7.75 9.18
N ASP A 27 -9.02 7.29 8.69
CA ASP A 27 -9.95 6.42 9.43
C ASP A 27 -9.32 5.06 9.77
N ILE A 28 -8.38 4.58 8.94
CA ILE A 28 -7.57 3.38 9.20
C ILE A 28 -6.19 3.69 9.81
N GLY A 29 -5.94 4.95 10.18
CA GLY A 29 -4.72 5.38 10.85
C GLY A 29 -3.47 5.40 9.96
N ILE A 30 -3.63 5.63 8.66
CA ILE A 30 -2.53 5.69 7.68
C ILE A 30 -2.53 7.06 6.99
N THR A 31 -1.33 7.58 6.69
CA THR A 31 -1.18 8.77 5.84
C THR A 31 -0.76 8.39 4.41
N ARG A 32 -1.01 9.27 3.42
CA ARG A 32 -0.58 9.02 2.03
C ARG A 32 0.93 8.76 1.89
N GLY A 33 1.74 9.39 2.72
CA GLY A 33 3.20 9.20 2.71
C GLY A 33 3.63 7.78 3.10
N GLU A 34 2.81 7.08 3.89
CA GLU A 34 3.11 5.74 4.39
C GLU A 34 2.73 4.62 3.41
N ILE A 35 1.92 4.90 2.38
CA ILE A 35 1.45 3.91 1.40
C ILE A 35 2.62 3.11 0.80
N HIS A 36 3.70 3.80 0.41
CA HIS A 36 4.89 3.14 -0.16
C HIS A 36 5.67 2.31 0.86
N HIS A 37 5.69 2.73 2.12
CA HIS A 37 6.34 1.98 3.20
C HIS A 37 5.56 0.69 3.51
N ILE A 38 4.25 0.81 3.71
CA ILE A 38 3.34 -0.31 3.97
C ILE A 38 3.35 -1.33 2.82
N ALA A 39 3.30 -0.84 1.58
CA ALA A 39 3.34 -1.72 0.41
C ALA A 39 4.66 -2.52 0.31
N LYS A 40 5.79 -1.97 0.80
CA LYS A 40 7.09 -2.67 0.83
C LYS A 40 7.18 -3.71 1.94
N THR A 41 6.49 -3.50 3.06
CA THR A 41 6.52 -4.41 4.22
C THR A 41 5.50 -5.54 4.12
N SER A 42 4.45 -5.38 3.30
CA SER A 42 3.46 -6.43 3.04
C SER A 42 4.12 -7.66 2.39
N LYS A 43 4.11 -8.80 3.11
CA LYS A 43 4.76 -10.06 2.69
C LYS A 43 3.96 -10.85 1.66
#